data_AF-A0A015J462-F1
#
_entry.id   AF-A0A015J462-F1
#
_cell.length_a   1.000
_cell.length_b   1.000
_cell.length_c   1.000
_cell.angle_alpha   90.00
_cell.angle_beta   90.00
_cell.angle_gamma   90.00
#
_symmetry.space_group_name_H-M   'P 1'
#
loop_
_entity.id
_entity.type
_entity.pdbx_description
1 polymer ?
#
loop_
_entity_poly.entity_id
_entity_poly.type
_entity_poly.pdbx_seq_one_letter_code
_entity_poly.pdbx_strand_id
1 'polypeptide(L)'
;MPYFFKLDLKLFDKEEREITSNSVIDLFNKIACALPNQNLWKSYNIPPPILVIDEANLLNRLSYNSVEGTILLKTFLDWLVLNTKQTSHFHVVLTSSDSFFFNWIVDYLNVLHASSYIVGDLSKKEAEEYFEKHVLPRYGCKELEGKFDHVRKITDSKFSVFESECLKLIHGLYPRNVKYADKSNKPLWTNNDFIKTMEVLVKAENQGYILEDDLINVIESNQVNSLVDYNFLYCRQNSNFAYDIINPSDKIILTAMNQPSLRAMEHYILNYI
;
A
#
# COMPACT_ATOMS: atom_id res chain seq x y z
N MET A 1 -22.78 -13.62 -17.67
CA MET A 1 -23.06 -13.67 -16.22
C MET A 1 -21.93 -14.47 -15.58
N PRO A 2 -21.07 -13.87 -14.73
CA PRO A 2 -20.04 -14.66 -14.05
C PRO A 2 -20.72 -15.59 -13.03
N TYR A 3 -20.44 -16.89 -13.14
CA TYR A 3 -20.88 -17.88 -12.16
C TYR A 3 -19.98 -17.77 -10.92
N PHE A 4 -20.51 -17.19 -9.84
CA PHE A 4 -19.86 -17.24 -8.54
C PHE A 4 -20.21 -18.56 -7.85
N PHE A 5 -19.25 -19.48 -7.80
CA PHE A 5 -19.36 -20.66 -6.94
C PHE A 5 -19.01 -20.25 -5.51
N LYS A 6 -20.00 -20.25 -4.63
CA LYS A 6 -19.76 -20.11 -3.18
C LYS A 6 -19.31 -21.48 -2.65
N LEU A 7 -18.00 -21.67 -2.52
CA LEU A 7 -17.45 -22.83 -1.81
C LEU A 7 -17.62 -22.59 -0.30
N ASP A 8 -18.55 -23.29 0.34
CA ASP A 8 -18.66 -23.37 1.80
C ASP A 8 -17.67 -24.43 2.32
N LEU A 9 -16.38 -24.09 2.31
CA LEU A 9 -15.34 -24.96 2.86
C LEU A 9 -15.26 -24.77 4.37
N LYS A 10 -15.94 -25.64 5.11
CA LYS A 10 -15.67 -25.76 6.55
C LYS A 10 -14.32 -26.47 6.74
N LEU A 11 -13.36 -25.71 7.24
CA LEU A 11 -12.05 -26.21 7.66
C LEU A 11 -12.20 -27.28 8.76
N PHE A 12 -13.23 -27.17 9.61
CA PHE A 12 -13.46 -28.08 10.73
C PHE A 12 -14.96 -28.35 10.95
N ASP A 13 -15.28 -29.62 11.22
CA ASP A 13 -16.50 -29.98 11.96
C ASP A 13 -16.15 -29.87 13.46
N LYS A 14 -16.58 -28.77 14.07
CA LYS A 14 -16.66 -28.53 15.53
C LYS A 14 -15.64 -29.29 16.40
N GLU A 15 -14.42 -28.76 16.47
CA GLU A 15 -13.56 -28.72 17.67
C GLU A 15 -12.30 -27.93 17.27
N GLU A 16 -11.91 -26.91 18.06
CA GLU A 16 -10.67 -26.17 17.86
C GLU A 16 -9.47 -27.10 18.08
N ARG A 17 -9.04 -27.76 17.01
CA ARG A 17 -7.77 -28.48 16.96
C ARG A 17 -6.68 -27.53 16.49
N GLU A 18 -5.50 -27.69 17.08
CA GLU A 18 -4.28 -27.01 16.63
C GLU A 18 -4.09 -27.26 15.12
N ILE A 19 -3.96 -26.18 14.35
CA ILE A 19 -3.80 -26.26 12.90
C ILE A 19 -2.40 -26.77 12.60
N THR A 20 -2.30 -28.02 12.20
CA THR A 20 -1.04 -28.64 11.79
C THR A 20 -0.81 -28.51 10.28
N SER A 21 0.43 -28.72 9.83
CA SER A 21 0.75 -28.79 8.39
C SER A 21 -0.12 -29.80 7.64
N ASN A 22 -0.45 -30.95 8.26
CA ASN A 22 -1.36 -31.95 7.69
C ASN A 22 -2.79 -31.42 7.50
N SER A 23 -3.28 -30.59 8.43
CA SER A 23 -4.60 -29.99 8.34
C SER A 23 -4.71 -29.05 7.13
N VAL A 24 -3.61 -28.34 6.82
CA VAL A 24 -3.52 -27.44 5.66
C VAL A 24 -3.43 -28.24 4.36
N ILE A 25 -2.68 -29.34 4.33
CA ILE A 25 -2.61 -30.24 3.17
C ILE A 25 -4.00 -30.84 2.85
N ASP A 26 -4.74 -31.27 3.88
CA ASP A 26 -6.09 -31.79 3.71
C ASP A 26 -7.04 -30.73 3.15
N LEU A 27 -6.91 -29.47 3.59
CA LEU A 27 -7.67 -28.35 3.00
C LEU A 27 -7.36 -28.20 1.51
N PHE A 28 -6.08 -28.20 1.13
CA PHE A 28 -5.65 -28.08 -0.26
C PHE A 28 -6.20 -29.22 -1.14
N ASN A 29 -6.24 -30.44 -0.61
CA ASN A 29 -6.87 -31.58 -1.29
C ASN A 29 -8.39 -31.40 -1.42
N LYS A 30 -9.07 -30.94 -0.37
CA LYS A 30 -10.52 -30.64 -0.43
C LYS A 30 -10.83 -29.57 -1.48
N ILE A 31 -10.03 -28.51 -1.55
CA ILE A 31 -10.17 -27.47 -2.58
C ILE A 31 -10.01 -28.08 -3.97
N ALA A 32 -8.93 -28.83 -4.21
CA ALA A 32 -8.66 -29.43 -5.51
C ALA A 32 -9.79 -30.40 -5.95
N CYS A 33 -10.30 -31.22 -5.03
CA CYS A 33 -11.41 -32.15 -5.30
C CYS A 33 -12.75 -31.46 -5.54
N ALA A 34 -12.97 -30.27 -4.94
CA ALA A 34 -14.20 -29.50 -5.13
C ALA A 34 -14.23 -28.75 -6.46
N LEU A 35 -13.08 -28.56 -7.11
CA LEU A 35 -13.00 -27.86 -8.39
C LEU A 35 -13.31 -28.84 -9.55
N PRO A 36 -14.23 -28.47 -10.47
CA PRO A 36 -14.56 -29.30 -11.62
C PRO A 36 -13.36 -29.51 -12.54
N ASN A 37 -13.23 -30.72 -13.07
CA ASN A 37 -12.19 -31.05 -14.05
C ASN A 37 -12.38 -30.25 -15.36
N GLN A 38 -11.30 -29.88 -16.05
CA GLN A 38 -11.32 -29.04 -17.27
C GLN A 38 -12.32 -29.45 -18.34
N ASN A 39 -12.59 -30.76 -18.45
CA ASN A 39 -13.52 -31.29 -19.45
C ASN A 39 -14.95 -30.75 -19.28
N LEU A 40 -15.36 -30.42 -18.04
CA LEU A 40 -16.63 -29.75 -17.78
C LEU A 40 -16.61 -28.30 -18.26
N TRP A 41 -15.51 -27.57 -18.05
CA TRP A 41 -15.43 -26.16 -18.42
C TRP A 41 -15.34 -25.94 -19.94
N LYS A 42 -14.57 -26.79 -20.64
CA LYS A 42 -14.42 -26.76 -22.10
C LYS A 42 -15.73 -27.01 -22.84
N SER A 43 -16.59 -27.92 -22.34
CA SER A 43 -17.86 -28.22 -22.99
C SER A 43 -18.88 -27.08 -22.90
N TYR A 44 -18.77 -26.22 -21.87
CA TYR A 44 -19.61 -25.03 -21.72
C TYR A 44 -18.96 -23.73 -22.21
N ASN A 45 -17.75 -23.81 -22.81
CA ASN A 45 -16.96 -22.64 -23.23
C ASN A 45 -16.72 -21.63 -22.09
N ILE A 46 -16.61 -22.13 -20.86
CA ILE A 46 -16.37 -21.33 -19.66
C ILE A 46 -14.85 -21.34 -19.39
N PRO A 47 -14.21 -20.17 -19.22
CA PRO A 47 -12.79 -20.12 -18.91
C PRO A 47 -12.51 -20.77 -17.54
N PRO A 48 -11.35 -21.42 -17.36
CA PRO A 48 -10.97 -21.97 -16.06
C PRO A 48 -10.93 -20.88 -14.99
N PRO A 49 -11.19 -21.23 -13.71
CA PRO A 49 -11.06 -20.28 -12.62
C PRO A 49 -9.62 -19.74 -12.51
N ILE A 50 -9.48 -18.54 -11.94
CA ILE A 50 -8.20 -17.89 -11.68
C ILE A 50 -8.08 -17.62 -10.17
N LEU A 51 -7.03 -18.15 -9.55
CA LEU A 51 -6.63 -17.82 -8.19
C LEU A 51 -5.62 -16.67 -8.23
N VAL A 52 -5.95 -15.54 -7.59
CA VAL A 52 -5.05 -14.39 -7.47
C VAL A 52 -4.57 -14.31 -6.02
N ILE A 53 -3.26 -14.20 -5.83
CA ILE A 53 -2.63 -13.99 -4.52
C ILE A 53 -1.84 -12.70 -4.58
N ASP A 54 -2.29 -11.72 -3.81
CA ASP A 54 -1.62 -10.42 -3.71
C ASP A 54 -0.54 -10.40 -2.62
N GLU A 55 0.52 -9.63 -2.88
CA GLU A 55 1.75 -9.60 -2.08
C GLU A 55 2.28 -11.00 -1.70
N ALA A 56 2.39 -11.85 -2.72
CA ALA A 56 2.77 -13.25 -2.57
C ALA A 56 4.20 -13.45 -2.02
N ASN A 57 5.07 -12.43 -2.07
CA ASN A 57 6.38 -12.43 -1.39
C ASN A 57 6.26 -12.61 0.13
N LEU A 58 5.14 -12.22 0.73
CA LEU A 58 4.90 -12.41 2.16
C LEU A 58 4.80 -13.89 2.55
N LEU A 59 4.54 -14.80 1.60
CA LEU A 59 4.58 -16.24 1.83
C LEU A 59 5.97 -16.71 2.29
N ASN A 60 7.04 -16.00 1.93
CA ASN A 60 8.38 -16.31 2.40
C ASN A 60 8.49 -16.24 3.94
N ARG A 61 7.59 -15.50 4.61
CA ARG A 61 7.52 -15.45 6.08
C ARG A 61 7.26 -16.79 6.74
N LEU A 62 6.62 -17.71 6.03
CA LEU A 62 6.40 -19.08 6.50
C LEU A 62 7.73 -19.83 6.65
N SER A 63 8.75 -19.53 5.84
CA SER A 63 10.03 -20.24 5.87
C SER A 63 10.98 -19.77 6.99
N TYR A 64 10.88 -18.51 7.44
CA TYR A 64 11.91 -17.90 8.29
C TYR A 64 12.00 -18.49 9.71
N ASN A 65 10.92 -19.04 10.25
CA ASN A 65 10.81 -19.30 11.69
C ASN A 65 10.83 -20.80 12.06
N SER A 66 10.74 -21.73 11.10
CA SER A 66 10.81 -23.16 11.38
C SER A 66 11.06 -24.02 10.13
N VAL A 67 11.64 -25.20 10.35
CA VAL A 67 11.76 -26.25 9.33
C VAL A 67 10.38 -26.69 8.84
N GLU A 68 9.41 -26.78 9.75
CA GLU A 68 8.03 -27.14 9.41
C GLU A 68 7.37 -26.10 8.49
N GLY A 69 7.57 -24.80 8.76
CA GLY A 69 7.04 -23.73 7.92
C GLY A 69 7.66 -23.70 6.52
N THR A 70 8.94 -24.08 6.40
CA THR A 70 9.61 -24.27 5.11
C THR A 70 8.99 -25.44 4.33
N ILE A 71 8.71 -26.56 4.99
CA ILE A 71 8.05 -27.72 4.38
C ILE A 71 6.63 -27.35 3.93
N LEU A 72 5.90 -26.61 4.76
CA LEU A 72 4.54 -26.16 4.46
C LEU A 72 4.50 -25.23 3.24
N LEU A 73 5.40 -24.25 3.19
CA LEU A 73 5.54 -23.35 2.04
C LEU A 73 5.82 -24.14 0.76
N LYS A 74 6.78 -25.05 0.80
CA LYS A 74 7.10 -25.90 -0.36
C LYS A 74 5.89 -26.72 -0.80
N THR A 75 5.20 -27.34 0.15
CA THR A 75 4.01 -28.15 -0.14
C THR A 75 2.89 -27.32 -0.79
N PHE A 76 2.68 -26.09 -0.32
CA PHE A 76 1.73 -25.16 -0.93
C PHE A 76 2.12 -24.80 -2.37
N LEU A 77 3.39 -24.46 -2.60
CA LEU A 77 3.89 -24.12 -3.93
C LEU A 77 3.81 -25.30 -4.90
N ASP A 78 4.16 -26.51 -4.45
CA ASP A 78 4.00 -27.75 -5.23
C ASP A 78 2.53 -28.02 -5.57
N TRP A 79 1.61 -27.74 -4.64
CA TRP A 79 0.17 -27.84 -4.87
C TRP A 79 -0.32 -26.84 -5.95
N LEU A 80 0.21 -25.62 -6.00
CA LEU A 80 -0.09 -24.67 -7.07
C LEU A 80 0.38 -25.21 -8.44
N VAL A 81 1.58 -25.79 -8.51
CA VAL A 81 2.11 -26.38 -9.74
C VAL A 81 1.26 -27.56 -10.21
N LEU A 82 0.89 -28.46 -9.30
CA LEU A 82 0.00 -29.58 -9.57
C LEU A 82 -1.31 -29.10 -10.22
N ASN A 83 -1.97 -28.12 -9.59
CA ASN A 83 -3.28 -27.64 -10.04
C ASN A 83 -3.25 -26.78 -11.29
N THR A 84 -2.12 -26.14 -11.60
CA THR A 84 -2.00 -25.29 -12.80
C THR A 84 -1.45 -26.05 -14.00
N LYS A 85 -0.37 -26.82 -13.82
CA LYS A 85 0.38 -27.44 -14.93
C LYS A 85 0.00 -28.89 -15.19
N GLN A 86 -0.30 -29.66 -14.15
CA GLN A 86 -0.50 -31.10 -14.29
C GLN A 86 -1.97 -31.47 -14.46
N THR A 87 -2.84 -30.97 -13.58
CA THR A 87 -4.29 -31.23 -13.63
C THR A 87 -5.08 -30.10 -14.29
N SER A 88 -4.47 -28.92 -14.39
CA SER A 88 -5.01 -27.70 -15.00
C SER A 88 -6.40 -27.30 -14.48
N HIS A 89 -6.67 -27.51 -13.19
CA HIS A 89 -7.93 -27.11 -12.54
C HIS A 89 -8.19 -25.59 -12.62
N PHE A 90 -7.14 -24.77 -12.50
CA PHE A 90 -7.23 -23.31 -12.52
C PHE A 90 -5.91 -22.66 -12.95
N HIS A 91 -5.95 -21.36 -13.22
CA HIS A 91 -4.75 -20.52 -13.37
C HIS A 91 -4.41 -19.83 -12.06
N VAL A 92 -3.12 -19.54 -11.84
CA VAL A 92 -2.66 -18.79 -10.67
C VAL A 92 -1.95 -17.53 -11.14
N VAL A 93 -2.29 -16.40 -10.53
CA VAL A 93 -1.59 -15.12 -10.67
C VAL A 93 -1.06 -14.73 -9.30
N LEU A 94 0.27 -14.58 -9.21
CA LEU A 94 0.96 -14.10 -8.02
C LEU A 94 1.41 -12.67 -8.29
N THR A 95 0.97 -11.71 -7.48
CA THR A 95 1.44 -10.32 -7.54
C THR A 95 2.36 -10.03 -6.37
N SER A 96 3.33 -9.15 -6.60
CA SER A 96 4.26 -8.70 -5.57
C SER A 96 4.84 -7.34 -5.97
N SER A 97 5.06 -6.48 -4.97
CA SER A 97 5.83 -5.24 -5.11
C SER A 97 7.35 -5.44 -4.96
N ASP A 98 7.79 -6.65 -4.57
CA ASP A 98 9.22 -6.99 -4.40
C ASP A 98 9.86 -7.38 -5.74
N SER A 99 10.88 -6.62 -6.15
CA SER A 99 11.60 -6.83 -7.40
C SER A 99 12.40 -8.14 -7.46
N PHE A 100 12.72 -8.75 -6.31
CA PHE A 100 13.43 -10.03 -6.22
C PHE A 100 12.49 -11.23 -6.13
N PHE A 101 11.17 -11.01 -6.02
CA PHE A 101 10.18 -12.08 -5.85
C PHE A 101 10.24 -13.13 -6.96
N PHE A 102 10.44 -12.70 -8.21
CA PHE A 102 10.50 -13.63 -9.34
C PHE A 102 11.68 -14.59 -9.25
N ASN A 103 12.85 -14.11 -8.81
CA ASN A 103 14.02 -14.97 -8.62
C ASN A 103 13.76 -15.99 -7.50
N TRP A 104 13.22 -15.51 -6.38
CA TRP A 104 12.88 -16.35 -5.24
C TRP A 104 11.89 -17.46 -5.60
N ILE A 105 10.80 -17.14 -6.31
CA ILE A 105 9.79 -18.16 -6.66
C ILE A 105 10.32 -19.16 -7.68
N VAL A 106 11.18 -18.72 -8.61
CA VAL A 106 11.83 -19.58 -9.61
C VAL A 106 12.80 -20.57 -8.96
N ASP A 107 13.56 -20.11 -7.97
CA ASP A 107 14.47 -20.97 -7.19
C ASP A 107 13.69 -22.02 -6.39
N TYR A 108 12.56 -21.64 -5.81
CA TYR A 108 11.70 -22.57 -5.05
C TYR A 108 10.97 -23.58 -5.93
N LEU A 109 10.52 -23.18 -7.13
CA LEU A 109 9.69 -24.00 -8.03
C LEU A 109 10.48 -24.79 -9.07
N ASN A 110 11.81 -24.64 -9.15
CA ASN A 110 12.66 -25.14 -10.23
C ASN A 110 12.23 -24.65 -11.64
N VAL A 111 12.65 -23.44 -11.99
CA VAL A 111 12.88 -22.81 -13.33
C VAL A 111 11.81 -22.85 -14.44
N LEU A 112 10.90 -23.83 -14.54
CA LEU A 112 10.03 -23.99 -15.73
C LEU A 112 8.53 -23.72 -15.50
N HIS A 113 8.11 -23.35 -14.29
CA HIS A 113 6.68 -23.31 -13.95
C HIS A 113 6.05 -21.93 -13.84
N ALA A 114 6.84 -20.85 -13.82
CA ALA A 114 6.37 -19.47 -13.68
C ALA A 114 6.68 -18.62 -14.92
N SER A 115 5.77 -17.70 -15.24
CA SER A 115 5.96 -16.67 -16.27
C SER A 115 5.80 -15.30 -15.61
N SER A 116 6.76 -14.38 -15.82
CA SER A 116 6.71 -13.04 -15.25
C SER A 116 6.04 -12.04 -16.19
N TYR A 117 5.26 -11.14 -15.59
CA TYR A 117 4.79 -9.91 -16.21
C TYR A 117 5.22 -8.77 -15.29
N ILE A 118 6.07 -7.88 -15.79
CA ILE A 118 6.55 -6.73 -15.02
C ILE A 118 5.63 -5.56 -15.33
N VAL A 119 4.91 -5.09 -14.31
CA VAL A 119 4.16 -3.83 -14.37
C VAL A 119 5.09 -2.74 -13.86
N GLY A 120 5.68 -2.00 -14.80
CA GLY A 120 6.55 -0.88 -14.50
C GLY A 120 5.78 0.42 -14.27
N ASP A 121 6.50 1.46 -13.85
CA ASP A 121 5.98 2.81 -13.82
C ASP A 121 5.59 3.28 -15.23
N LEU A 122 4.55 4.11 -15.29
CA LEU A 122 4.15 4.77 -16.53
C LEU A 122 5.30 5.65 -17.05
N SER A 123 5.50 5.64 -18.37
CA SER A 123 6.33 6.67 -18.99
C SER A 123 5.73 8.06 -18.73
N LYS A 124 6.57 9.11 -18.83
CA LYS A 124 6.12 10.52 -18.71
C LYS A 124 4.82 10.75 -19.50
N LYS A 125 4.82 10.31 -20.75
CA LYS A 125 3.75 10.55 -21.70
C LYS A 125 2.48 9.78 -21.32
N GLU A 126 2.59 8.51 -20.93
CA GLU A 126 1.44 7.72 -20.51
C GLU A 126 0.82 8.28 -19.23
N ALA A 127 1.66 8.72 -18.29
CA ALA A 127 1.22 9.38 -17.08
C ALA A 127 0.55 10.73 -17.37
N GLU A 128 1.09 11.52 -18.31
CA GLU A 128 0.51 12.79 -18.76
C GLU A 128 -0.85 12.58 -19.40
N GLU A 129 -0.95 11.63 -20.32
CA GLU A 129 -2.21 11.29 -20.96
C GLU A 129 -3.23 10.78 -19.94
N TYR A 130 -2.82 9.94 -18.99
CA TYR A 130 -3.71 9.46 -17.93
C TYR A 130 -4.19 10.61 -17.03
N PHE A 131 -3.29 11.50 -16.65
CA PHE A 131 -3.61 12.68 -15.85
C PHE A 131 -4.66 13.56 -16.55
N GLU A 132 -4.39 13.98 -17.78
CA GLU A 132 -5.24 14.89 -18.55
C GLU A 132 -6.59 14.25 -18.93
N LYS A 133 -6.60 12.97 -19.34
CA LYS A 133 -7.80 12.32 -19.88
C LYS A 133 -8.66 11.62 -18.83
N HIS A 134 -8.08 11.19 -17.70
CA HIS A 134 -8.79 10.41 -16.70
C HIS A 134 -8.82 11.06 -15.33
N VAL A 135 -7.72 11.66 -14.86
CA VAL A 135 -7.68 12.29 -13.52
C VAL A 135 -8.42 13.62 -13.53
N LEU A 136 -8.06 14.55 -14.41
CA LEU A 136 -8.68 15.89 -14.42
C LEU A 136 -10.19 15.87 -14.65
N PRO A 137 -10.75 15.10 -15.62
CA PRO A 137 -12.18 15.10 -15.87
C PRO A 137 -12.98 14.44 -14.74
N ARG A 138 -12.39 13.43 -14.09
CA ARG A 138 -13.03 12.71 -12.98
C ARG A 138 -13.19 13.61 -11.74
N TYR A 139 -12.21 14.47 -11.48
CA TYR A 139 -12.17 15.31 -10.29
C TYR A 139 -12.51 16.78 -10.56
N GLY A 140 -12.74 17.17 -11.82
CA GLY A 140 -13.12 18.54 -12.20
C GLY A 140 -12.00 19.56 -12.08
N CYS A 141 -10.74 19.13 -11.97
CA CYS A 141 -9.58 19.98 -11.68
C CYS A 141 -9.03 20.69 -12.93
N LYS A 142 -9.86 21.44 -13.66
CA LYS A 142 -9.45 22.13 -14.91
C LYS A 142 -8.25 23.08 -14.73
N GLU A 143 -8.05 23.57 -13.52
CA GLU A 143 -6.94 24.49 -13.18
C GLU A 143 -5.55 23.85 -13.35
N LEU A 144 -5.49 22.51 -13.39
CA LEU A 144 -4.28 21.73 -13.57
C LEU A 144 -4.06 21.24 -15.01
N GLU A 145 -4.96 21.59 -15.93
CA GLU A 145 -4.86 21.24 -17.36
C GLU A 145 -3.58 21.82 -17.97
N GLY A 146 -2.80 20.96 -18.63
CA GLY A 146 -1.50 21.29 -19.21
C GLY A 146 -0.39 21.55 -18.18
N LYS A 147 -0.64 21.32 -16.88
CA LYS A 147 0.35 21.51 -15.79
C LYS A 147 0.94 20.19 -15.31
N PHE A 148 0.85 19.14 -16.11
CA PHE A 148 1.36 17.81 -15.77
C PHE A 148 2.83 17.84 -15.30
N ASP A 149 3.71 18.57 -15.98
CA ASP A 149 5.13 18.64 -15.59
C ASP A 149 5.35 19.24 -14.20
N HIS A 150 4.51 20.20 -13.81
CA HIS A 150 4.55 20.77 -12.48
C HIS A 150 4.09 19.76 -11.42
N VAL A 151 2.98 19.07 -11.69
CA VAL A 151 2.46 18.00 -10.81
C VAL A 151 3.44 16.84 -10.72
N ARG A 152 4.05 16.44 -11.83
CA ARG A 152 5.04 15.36 -11.88
C ARG A 152 6.28 15.71 -11.07
N LYS A 153 6.76 16.96 -11.14
CA LYS A 153 7.89 17.44 -10.32
C LYS A 153 7.59 17.33 -8.82
N ILE A 154 6.33 17.49 -8.44
CA ILE A 154 5.86 17.38 -7.06
C ILE A 154 5.70 15.91 -6.63
N THR A 155 5.25 15.04 -7.54
CA THR A 155 4.80 13.68 -7.22
C THR A 155 5.79 12.57 -7.58
N ASP A 156 6.93 12.93 -8.18
CA ASP A 156 7.94 12.00 -8.71
C ASP A 156 7.33 10.89 -9.58
N SER A 157 6.32 11.24 -10.40
CA SER A 157 5.56 10.32 -11.27
C SER A 157 4.64 9.32 -10.55
N LYS A 158 4.51 9.38 -9.21
CA LYS A 158 3.64 8.50 -8.42
C LYS A 158 2.31 9.20 -8.10
N PHE A 159 1.38 9.17 -9.05
CA PHE A 159 0.06 9.81 -8.93
C PHE A 159 -0.74 9.34 -7.71
N SER A 160 -0.58 8.09 -7.30
CA SER A 160 -1.21 7.53 -6.10
C SER A 160 -0.73 8.20 -4.81
N VAL A 161 0.48 8.75 -4.76
CA VAL A 161 1.05 9.34 -3.55
C VAL A 161 0.36 10.66 -3.24
N PHE A 162 0.17 11.56 -4.23
CA PHE A 162 -0.54 12.82 -3.97
C PHE A 162 -1.99 12.60 -3.57
N GLU A 163 -2.71 11.71 -4.25
CA GLU A 163 -4.09 11.36 -3.88
C GLU A 163 -4.15 10.75 -2.47
N SER A 164 -3.20 9.86 -2.14
CA SER A 164 -3.07 9.31 -0.79
C SER A 164 -2.77 10.38 0.26
N GLU A 165 -1.93 11.38 -0.04
CA GLU A 165 -1.65 12.49 0.87
C GLU A 165 -2.86 13.42 1.04
N CYS A 166 -3.65 13.66 -0.02
CA CYS A 166 -4.92 14.38 0.08
C CYS A 166 -5.92 13.64 0.99
N LEU A 167 -6.05 12.32 0.84
CA LEU A 167 -6.89 11.49 1.73
C LEU A 167 -6.39 11.54 3.18
N LYS A 168 -5.07 11.46 3.38
CA LYS A 168 -4.46 11.59 4.70
C LYS A 168 -4.72 12.96 5.31
N LEU A 169 -4.71 14.03 4.52
CA LEU A 169 -5.02 15.39 4.95
C LEU A 169 -6.47 15.50 5.46
N ILE A 170 -7.44 14.88 4.77
CA ILE A 170 -8.84 14.80 5.23
C ILE A 170 -8.92 14.12 6.60
N HIS A 171 -8.16 13.04 6.82
CA HIS A 171 -8.08 12.39 8.12
C HIS A 171 -7.48 13.30 9.22
N GLY A 172 -6.50 14.13 8.87
CA GLY A 172 -5.94 15.16 9.75
C GLY A 172 -6.95 16.25 10.11
N LEU A 173 -7.79 16.68 9.16
CA LEU A 173 -8.84 17.70 9.39
C LEU A 173 -10.02 17.17 10.22
N TYR A 174 -10.31 15.86 10.14
CA TYR A 174 -11.45 15.23 10.82
C TYR A 174 -11.03 14.06 11.73
N PRO A 175 -10.19 14.31 12.75
CA PRO A 175 -9.54 13.25 13.53
C PRO A 175 -10.51 12.38 14.35
N ARG A 176 -11.72 12.88 14.66
CA ARG A 176 -12.73 12.16 15.47
C ARG A 176 -13.27 10.90 14.79
N ASN A 177 -13.13 10.78 13.48
CA ASN A 177 -13.71 9.70 12.68
C ASN A 177 -12.68 8.64 12.25
N VAL A 178 -11.41 8.79 12.64
CA VAL A 178 -10.31 7.96 12.11
C VAL A 178 -9.82 6.99 13.17
N LYS A 179 -10.24 5.73 13.06
CA LYS A 179 -9.56 4.62 13.74
C LYS A 179 -8.37 4.22 12.87
N TYR A 180 -7.19 4.76 13.14
CA TYR A 180 -5.97 4.14 12.62
C TYR A 180 -5.84 2.79 13.32
N ALA A 181 -5.79 1.70 12.55
CA ALA A 181 -5.81 0.33 13.08
C ALA A 181 -4.67 0.06 14.09
N ASP A 182 -3.62 0.89 14.06
CA ASP A 182 -2.36 0.63 14.75
C ASP A 182 -2.09 1.59 15.94
N LYS A 183 -2.97 2.58 16.21
CA LYS A 183 -2.74 3.60 17.24
C LYS A 183 -3.87 3.60 18.29
N SER A 184 -3.51 3.28 19.54
CA SER A 184 -4.46 3.10 20.65
C SER A 184 -4.98 4.42 21.24
N ASN A 185 -4.20 5.50 21.16
CA ASN A 185 -4.54 6.80 21.76
C ASN A 185 -5.25 7.69 20.76
N LYS A 186 -6.33 8.37 21.17
CA LYS A 186 -7.05 9.32 20.28
C LYS A 186 -6.14 10.50 19.87
N PRO A 187 -6.30 11.05 18.65
CA PRO A 187 -5.68 12.31 18.27
C PRO A 187 -5.99 13.41 19.28
N LEU A 188 -4.97 14.21 19.64
CA LEU A 188 -5.13 15.33 20.58
C LEU A 188 -5.29 16.69 19.89
N TRP A 189 -4.95 16.78 18.60
CA TRP A 189 -5.11 18.02 17.83
C TRP A 189 -6.56 18.22 17.39
N THR A 190 -6.95 19.49 17.25
CA THR A 190 -8.21 19.91 16.63
C THR A 190 -8.02 20.24 15.15
N ASN A 191 -9.12 20.34 14.39
CA ASN A 191 -9.07 20.78 13.00
C ASN A 191 -8.30 22.12 12.84
N ASN A 192 -8.53 23.07 13.75
CA ASN A 192 -7.86 24.37 13.75
C ASN A 192 -6.35 24.26 13.99
N ASP A 193 -5.91 23.35 14.87
CA ASP A 193 -4.49 23.11 15.12
C ASP A 193 -3.81 22.51 13.88
N PHE A 194 -4.52 21.62 13.18
CA PHE A 194 -4.04 21.06 11.93
C PHE A 194 -3.90 22.13 10.84
N ILE A 195 -4.91 22.99 10.67
CA ILE A 195 -4.86 24.12 9.72
C ILE A 195 -3.68 25.04 10.00
N LYS A 196 -3.50 25.47 11.25
CA LYS A 196 -2.36 26.32 11.63
C LYS A 196 -1.02 25.67 11.32
N THR A 197 -0.91 24.36 11.55
CA THR A 197 0.29 23.58 11.21
C THR A 197 0.57 23.60 9.71
N MET A 198 -0.47 23.37 8.88
CA MET A 198 -0.35 23.44 7.42
C MET A 198 0.13 24.82 6.96
N GLU A 199 -0.45 25.90 7.49
CA GLU A 199 -0.05 27.26 7.12
C GLU A 199 1.41 27.55 7.46
N VAL A 200 1.86 27.13 8.64
CA VAL A 200 3.24 27.35 9.10
C VAL A 200 4.24 26.57 8.25
N LEU A 201 3.93 25.32 7.89
CA LEU A 201 4.75 24.51 6.99
C LEU A 201 4.83 25.11 5.58
N VAL A 202 3.69 25.52 5.00
CA VAL A 202 3.65 26.09 3.65
C VAL A 202 4.38 27.42 3.58
N LYS A 203 4.23 28.29 4.59
CA LYS A 203 5.00 29.55 4.70
C LYS A 203 6.51 29.31 4.79
N ALA A 204 6.92 28.18 5.38
CA ALA A 204 8.31 27.80 5.55
C ALA A 204 8.87 26.97 4.39
N GLU A 205 8.16 26.81 3.26
CA GLU A 205 8.60 25.95 2.14
C GLU A 205 10.04 26.27 1.68
N ASN A 206 10.37 27.56 1.50
CA ASN A 206 11.70 27.97 1.04
C ASN A 206 12.82 27.63 2.04
N GLN A 207 12.49 27.56 3.33
CA GLN A 207 13.39 27.15 4.40
C GLN A 207 13.45 25.62 4.53
N GLY A 208 12.38 24.92 4.14
CA GLY A 208 12.27 23.47 4.14
C GLY A 208 11.92 22.84 5.50
N TYR A 209 11.93 23.62 6.59
CA TYR A 209 11.60 23.17 7.94
C TYR A 209 11.08 24.30 8.82
N ILE A 210 10.48 23.93 9.96
CA ILE A 210 10.07 24.84 11.04
C ILE A 210 10.69 24.39 12.36
N LEU A 211 10.86 25.29 13.32
CA LEU A 211 11.31 24.91 14.67
C LEU A 211 10.15 24.33 15.47
N GLU A 212 10.41 23.29 16.24
CA GLU A 212 9.40 22.67 17.10
C GLU A 212 8.84 23.67 18.11
N ASP A 213 9.70 24.40 18.80
CA ASP A 213 9.32 25.44 19.78
C ASP A 213 8.34 26.46 19.18
N ASP A 214 8.56 26.86 17.92
CA ASP A 214 7.71 27.83 17.23
C ASP A 214 6.31 27.26 16.99
N LEU A 215 6.20 25.98 16.59
CA LEU A 215 4.91 25.34 16.40
C LEU A 215 4.20 25.07 17.74
N ILE A 216 4.95 24.69 18.79
CA ILE A 216 4.42 24.52 20.16
C ILE A 216 3.77 25.82 20.64
N ASN A 217 4.36 26.97 20.34
CA ASN A 217 3.77 28.28 20.69
C ASN A 217 2.45 28.58 19.93
N VAL A 218 2.17 27.87 18.83
CA VAL A 218 0.99 28.09 17.98
C VAL A 218 -0.16 27.13 18.32
N ILE A 219 0.15 25.88 18.64
CA ILE A 219 -0.86 24.81 18.85
C ILE A 219 -0.68 23.97 20.12
N GLU A 220 0.27 24.32 21.00
CA GLU A 220 0.64 23.60 22.23
C GLU A 220 1.37 22.25 22.00
N SER A 221 2.15 21.83 23.00
CA SER A 221 3.08 20.70 22.90
C SER A 221 2.40 19.34 22.71
N ASN A 222 1.28 19.09 23.38
CA ASN A 222 0.58 17.80 23.28
C ASN A 222 0.02 17.55 21.86
N GLN A 223 -0.37 18.61 21.17
CA GLN A 223 -0.93 18.60 19.83
C GLN A 223 0.18 18.36 18.82
N VAL A 224 1.33 19.04 18.95
CA VAL A 224 2.54 18.78 18.14
C VAL A 224 2.96 17.32 18.27
N ASN A 225 3.10 16.83 19.51
CA ASN A 225 3.46 15.43 19.77
C ASN A 225 2.45 14.48 19.12
N SER A 226 1.15 14.77 19.23
CA SER A 226 0.12 13.95 18.59
C SER A 226 0.20 13.97 17.06
N LEU A 227 0.59 15.08 16.42
CA LEU A 227 0.78 15.16 14.97
C LEU A 227 2.01 14.35 14.50
N VAL A 228 3.08 14.33 15.29
CA VAL A 228 4.24 13.44 15.07
C VAL A 228 3.83 11.97 15.29
N ASP A 229 3.18 11.71 16.42
CA ASP A 229 2.29 10.60 16.76
C ASP A 229 1.69 9.92 15.56
N TYR A 230 1.00 10.71 14.75
CA TYR A 230 0.15 10.29 13.66
C TYR A 230 0.80 10.37 12.28
N ASN A 231 2.11 10.62 12.21
CA ASN A 231 2.86 10.76 10.97
C ASN A 231 2.31 11.89 10.09
N PHE A 232 1.86 13.00 10.67
CA PHE A 232 1.58 14.23 9.94
C PHE A 232 2.80 15.16 9.90
N LEU A 233 3.66 15.03 10.91
CA LEU A 233 4.92 15.75 11.03
C LEU A 233 6.07 14.75 11.17
N TYR A 234 7.19 15.07 10.55
CA TYR A 234 8.43 14.36 10.75
C TYR A 234 9.36 15.19 11.62
N CYS A 235 9.62 14.69 12.84
CA CYS A 235 10.48 15.32 13.83
C CYS A 235 11.94 14.87 13.65
N ARG A 236 12.86 15.83 13.63
CA ARG A 236 14.30 15.60 13.51
C ARG A 236 15.01 16.23 14.71
N GLN A 237 15.65 15.39 15.51
CA GLN A 237 16.19 15.78 16.82
C GLN A 237 17.47 16.62 16.74
N ASN A 238 18.25 16.54 15.67
CA ASN A 238 19.46 17.35 15.50
C ASN A 238 19.88 17.48 14.02
N SER A 239 20.77 18.44 13.77
CA SER A 239 21.36 18.75 12.46
C SER A 239 22.17 17.59 11.85
N ASN A 240 22.66 16.65 12.68
CA ASN A 240 23.42 15.48 12.20
C ASN A 240 22.56 14.47 11.40
N PHE A 241 21.24 14.63 11.37
CA PHE A 241 20.34 13.78 10.57
C PHE A 241 19.52 14.58 9.55
N ALA A 242 20.00 15.77 9.15
CA ALA A 242 19.31 16.69 8.25
C ALA A 242 20.19 17.11 7.04
N TYR A 243 20.93 16.16 6.46
CA TYR A 243 21.87 16.41 5.35
C TYR A 243 21.19 16.88 4.05
N ASP A 244 19.89 16.66 3.92
CA ASP A 244 19.00 17.11 2.83
C ASP A 244 18.50 18.55 3.00
N ILE A 245 18.77 19.20 4.14
CA ILE A 245 18.34 20.56 4.45
C ILE A 245 19.54 21.51 4.35
N ILE A 246 19.34 22.67 3.72
CA ILE A 246 20.38 23.71 3.61
C ILE A 246 20.49 24.42 4.97
N ASN A 247 21.65 24.32 5.62
CA ASN A 247 21.94 24.93 6.93
C ASN A 247 20.90 24.59 8.03
N PRO A 248 20.74 23.30 8.41
CA PRO A 248 19.77 22.91 9.42
C PRO A 248 20.10 23.52 10.79
N SER A 249 19.08 23.85 11.57
CA SER A 249 19.25 24.33 12.94
C SER A 249 19.80 23.24 13.86
N ASP A 250 20.56 23.63 14.89
CA ASP A 250 20.95 22.73 15.99
C ASP A 250 19.79 22.41 16.97
N LYS A 251 18.64 23.07 16.78
CA LYS A 251 17.41 22.80 17.52
C LYS A 251 16.58 21.69 16.87
N ILE A 252 15.56 21.22 17.58
CA ILE A 252 14.58 20.27 17.03
C ILE A 252 13.79 20.95 15.92
N ILE A 253 13.76 20.31 14.75
CA ILE A 253 13.05 20.80 13.57
C ILE A 253 11.95 19.83 13.16
N LEU A 254 10.88 20.39 12.60
CA LEU A 254 9.75 19.67 12.06
C LEU A 254 9.67 19.91 10.55
N THR A 255 9.30 18.86 9.83
CA THR A 255 9.09 18.88 8.38
C THR A 255 7.78 18.19 8.04
N ALA A 256 7.22 18.48 6.87
CA ALA A 256 6.19 17.61 6.30
C ALA A 256 6.78 16.22 6.05
N MET A 257 5.96 15.17 6.09
CA MET A 257 6.44 13.79 5.90
C MET A 257 7.16 13.56 4.57
N ASN A 258 6.73 14.27 3.53
CA ASN A 258 7.30 14.26 2.19
C ASN A 258 6.81 15.51 1.42
N GLN A 259 7.40 15.77 0.26
CA GLN A 259 7.03 16.93 -0.56
C GLN A 259 5.59 16.88 -1.12
N PRO A 260 5.03 15.72 -1.52
CA PRO A 260 3.61 15.61 -1.85
C PRO A 260 2.68 16.04 -0.70
N SER A 261 3.01 15.71 0.55
CA SER A 261 2.24 16.14 1.73
C SER A 261 2.17 17.66 1.82
N LEU A 262 3.32 18.34 1.66
CA LEU A 262 3.39 19.80 1.71
C LEU A 262 2.55 20.46 0.60
N ARG A 263 2.58 19.89 -0.61
CA ARG A 263 1.80 20.40 -1.74
C ARG A 263 0.31 20.14 -1.60
N ALA A 264 -0.08 19.01 -0.98
CA ALA A 264 -1.48 18.77 -0.62
C ALA A 264 -1.99 19.81 0.39
N MET A 265 -1.17 20.18 1.38
CA MET A 265 -1.46 21.25 2.35
C MET A 265 -1.63 22.61 1.66
N GLU A 266 -0.69 22.98 0.79
CA GLU A 266 -0.76 24.23 0.01
C GLU A 266 -2.02 24.29 -0.85
N HIS A 267 -2.32 23.21 -1.57
CA HIS A 267 -3.53 23.12 -2.39
C HIS A 267 -4.80 23.31 -1.55
N TYR A 268 -4.88 22.68 -0.36
CA TYR A 268 -6.04 22.84 0.51
C TYR A 268 -6.21 24.28 0.99
N ILE A 269 -5.11 24.92 1.43
CA ILE A 269 -5.12 26.32 1.89
C ILE A 269 -5.60 27.26 0.78
N LEU A 270 -5.09 27.10 -0.45
CA LEU A 270 -5.41 28.02 -1.55
C LEU A 270 -6.85 27.91 -2.07
N ASN A 271 -7.51 26.76 -1.88
CA ASN A 271 -8.79 26.47 -2.52
C ASN A 271 -9.97 26.35 -1.54
N TYR A 272 -9.71 26.13 -0.24
CA TYR A 272 -10.76 25.77 0.72
C TYR A 272 -10.70 26.56 2.05
N ILE A 273 -9.69 27.42 2.25
CA ILE A 273 -9.54 28.32 3.42
C ILE A 273 -9.58 29.77 2.92
#